data_AF-D7L7D6-F1
#
_entry.id   AF-D7L7D6-F1
#
_cell.length_a   1.000
_cell.length_b   1.000
_cell.length_c   1.000
_cell.angle_alpha   90.00
_cell.angle_beta   90.00
_cell.angle_gamma   90.00
#
_symmetry.space_group_name_H-M   'P 1'
#
loop_
_entity.id
_entity.type
_entity.pdbx_description
1 polymer ?
#
loop_
_entity_poly.entity_id
_entity_poly.type
_entity_poly.pdbx_seq_one_letter_code
_entity_poly.pdbx_strand_id
1 'polypeptide(L)'
;MYIPEELVVQILTRASAASLARSQCVSKRWNALIKDEKFAKKRFLQRSHATVIMLIENRVNLVSVNLHEIHNNMVKVTNQFSLKEPLSKSSEEVDICDIFHCDGLLLCTTKDDI
;
A
#
# COMPACT_ATOMS: atom_id res chain seq x y z
N MET A 1 38.29 3.83 -0.03
CA MET A 1 37.22 3.07 0.64
C MET A 1 36.17 2.71 -0.40
N TYR A 2 36.03 1.42 -0.73
CA TYR A 2 35.08 0.94 -1.74
C TYR A 2 33.84 0.40 -1.03
N ILE A 3 32.66 0.91 -1.37
CA ILE A 3 31.40 0.36 -0.89
C ILE A 3 30.97 -0.75 -1.87
N PRO A 4 30.75 -1.99 -1.40
CA PRO A 4 30.19 -3.05 -2.22
C PRO A 4 28.91 -2.63 -2.91
N GLU A 5 28.75 -3.04 -4.17
CA GLU A 5 27.59 -2.65 -4.98
C GLU A 5 26.26 -3.11 -4.36
N GLU A 6 26.25 -4.27 -3.72
CA GLU A 6 25.07 -4.77 -3.02
C GLU A 6 24.58 -3.81 -1.92
N LEU A 7 25.49 -3.21 -1.16
CA LEU A 7 25.14 -2.23 -0.13
C LEU A 7 24.62 -0.94 -0.76
N VAL A 8 25.21 -0.51 -1.88
CA VAL A 8 24.71 0.64 -2.65
C VAL A 8 23.28 0.40 -3.13
N VAL A 9 23.00 -0.80 -3.67
CA VAL A 9 21.66 -1.22 -4.07
C VAL A 9 20.71 -1.13 -2.89
N GLN A 10 21.02 -1.75 -1.74
CA GLN A 10 20.15 -1.73 -0.55
C GLN A 10 19.81 -0.31 -0.07
N ILE A 11 20.79 0.60 -0.06
CA ILE A 11 20.58 2.02 0.30
C ILE A 11 19.64 2.69 -0.69
N LEU A 12 19.89 2.52 -2.00
CA LEU A 12 19.09 3.12 -3.05
C LEU A 12 17.66 2.56 -3.13
N THR A 13 17.47 1.27 -2.83
CA THR A 13 16.14 0.64 -2.80
C THR A 13 15.25 1.29 -1.73
N ARG A 14 15.82 1.84 -0.67
CA ARG A 14 15.12 2.58 0.40
C ARG A 14 14.88 4.06 0.09
N ALA A 15 15.71 4.69 -0.74
CA ALA A 15 15.56 6.11 -1.12
C ALA A 15 14.21 6.43 -1.79
N SER A 16 13.74 7.67 -1.72
CA SER A 16 12.52 8.11 -2.42
C SER A 16 12.74 8.16 -3.95
N ALA A 17 11.65 8.14 -4.72
CA ALA A 17 11.73 8.25 -6.18
C ALA A 17 12.39 9.56 -6.62
N ALA A 18 12.08 10.67 -5.94
CA ALA A 18 12.68 11.97 -6.22
C ALA A 18 14.19 12.01 -5.95
N SER A 19 14.66 11.39 -4.86
CA SER A 19 16.09 11.29 -4.56
C SER A 19 16.82 10.44 -5.61
N LEU A 20 16.23 9.31 -6.03
CA LEU A 20 16.77 8.47 -7.09
C LEU A 20 16.89 9.22 -8.43
N ALA A 21 15.86 9.97 -8.80
CA ALA A 21 15.88 10.78 -10.02
C ALA A 21 17.05 11.77 -10.02
N ARG A 22 17.30 12.45 -8.89
CA ARG A 22 18.47 13.32 -8.74
C ARG A 22 19.79 12.55 -8.80
N SER A 23 19.87 11.38 -8.18
CA SER A 23 21.08 10.53 -8.18
C SER A 23 21.48 10.06 -9.59
N GLN A 24 20.53 9.92 -10.52
CA GLN A 24 20.83 9.58 -11.92
C GLN A 24 21.71 10.65 -12.59
N CYS A 25 21.61 11.91 -12.16
CA CYS A 25 22.40 13.02 -12.71
C CYS A 25 23.80 13.13 -12.11
N VAL A 26 24.09 12.43 -11.01
CA VAL A 26 25.36 12.56 -10.28
C VAL A 26 26.47 11.74 -10.93
N SER A 27 26.17 10.54 -11.45
CA SER A 27 27.17 9.73 -12.16
C SER A 27 26.55 8.67 -13.08
N LYS A 28 27.34 8.25 -14.08
CA LYS A 28 26.97 7.16 -15.01
C LYS A 28 26.73 5.83 -14.29
N ARG A 29 27.53 5.52 -13.26
CA ARG A 29 27.41 4.28 -12.48
C ARG A 29 26.08 4.22 -11.75
N TRP A 30 25.69 5.28 -11.05
CA TRP A 30 24.42 5.34 -10.31
C TRP A 30 23.24 5.33 -11.27
N ASN A 31 23.33 6.04 -12.40
CA ASN A 31 22.32 6.01 -13.44
C ASN A 31 22.08 4.60 -14.01
N ALA A 32 23.16 3.87 -14.33
CA ALA A 32 23.07 2.51 -14.83
C ALA A 32 22.42 1.56 -13.80
N LEU A 33 22.83 1.66 -12.54
CA LEU A 33 22.29 0.83 -11.46
C LEU A 33 20.80 1.12 -11.19
N ILE A 34 20.37 2.38 -11.23
CA ILE A 34 18.97 2.76 -10.99
C ILE A 34 18.06 2.31 -12.14
N LYS A 35 18.59 2.25 -13.37
CA LYS A 35 17.87 1.79 -14.56
C LYS A 35 17.88 0.27 -14.74
N ASP A 36 18.63 -0.45 -13.91
CA ASP A 36 18.71 -1.90 -13.97
C ASP A 36 17.38 -2.56 -13.57
N GLU A 37 16.97 -3.58 -14.33
CA GLU A 37 15.70 -4.28 -14.11
C GLU A 37 15.67 -5.03 -12.77
N LYS A 38 16.80 -5.58 -12.33
CA LYS A 38 16.89 -6.27 -11.03
C LYS A 38 16.75 -5.27 -9.89
N PHE A 39 17.31 -4.07 -10.03
CA PHE A 39 17.09 -2.98 -9.08
C PHE A 39 15.60 -2.60 -9.00
N ALA A 40 14.93 -2.45 -10.15
CA ALA A 40 13.51 -2.14 -10.21
C ALA A 40 12.65 -3.24 -9.56
N LYS A 41 12.91 -4.51 -9.86
CA LYS A 41 12.24 -5.67 -9.24
C LYS A 41 12.46 -5.74 -7.74
N LYS A 42 13.70 -5.56 -7.27
CA LYS A 42 14.03 -5.55 -5.84
C LYS A 42 13.30 -4.41 -5.12
N ARG A 43 13.22 -3.24 -5.75
CA ARG A 43 12.48 -2.10 -5.21
C ARG A 43 10.98 -2.32 -5.17
N PHE A 44 10.42 -2.91 -6.22
CA PHE A 44 9.01 -3.27 -6.27
C PHE A 44 8.67 -4.25 -5.13
N LEU A 45 9.44 -5.32 -4.97
CA LEU A 45 9.25 -6.28 -3.87
C LEU A 45 9.46 -5.64 -2.49
N GLN A 46 10.45 -4.77 -2.33
CA GLN A 46 10.71 -4.11 -1.05
C GLN A 46 9.66 -3.06 -0.67
N ARG A 47 8.95 -2.53 -1.66
CA ARG A 47 7.89 -1.52 -1.48
C ARG A 47 6.52 -2.05 -1.85
N SER A 48 6.36 -3.36 -2.03
CA SER A 48 5.08 -3.96 -2.37
C SER A 48 4.22 -3.96 -1.12
N HIS A 49 3.42 -2.91 -1.01
CA HIS A 49 2.30 -2.87 -0.10
C HIS A 49 1.07 -3.27 -0.91
N ALA A 50 0.36 -4.30 -0.46
CA ALA A 50 -1.00 -4.53 -0.92
C ALA A 50 -1.93 -3.59 -0.18
N THR A 51 -2.79 -2.91 -0.91
CA THR A 51 -3.92 -2.21 -0.31
C THR A 51 -5.14 -3.10 -0.47
N VAL A 52 -5.76 -3.46 0.65
CA VAL A 52 -6.90 -4.38 0.71
C VAL A 52 -8.04 -3.68 1.44
N ILE A 53 -9.28 -3.91 1.00
CA ILE A 53 -10.47 -3.48 1.72
C ILE A 53 -10.87 -4.59 2.68
N MET A 54 -11.01 -4.25 3.95
CA MET A 54 -11.38 -5.20 5.00
C MET A 54 -12.55 -4.68 5.84
N LEU A 55 -13.39 -5.59 6.30
CA LEU A 55 -14.40 -5.32 7.32
C LEU A 55 -13.77 -5.52 8.71
N ILE A 56 -13.77 -4.47 9.53
CA ILE A 56 -13.26 -4.50 10.91
C ILE A 56 -14.32 -3.84 11.78
N GLU A 57 -14.83 -4.54 12.80
CA GLU A 57 -15.83 -4.00 13.73
C GLU A 57 -17.03 -3.33 13.01
N ASN A 58 -17.54 -3.99 11.96
CA ASN A 58 -18.64 -3.51 11.10
C ASN A 58 -18.33 -2.22 10.30
N ARG A 59 -17.05 -1.83 10.19
CA ARG A 59 -16.60 -0.69 9.38
C ARG A 59 -15.74 -1.15 8.22
N VAL A 60 -15.96 -0.53 7.06
CA VAL A 60 -15.15 -0.76 5.86
C VAL A 60 -13.86 0.03 5.98
N ASN A 61 -12.73 -0.66 5.92
CA ASN A 61 -11.41 -0.08 6.13
C ASN A 61 -10.50 -0.37 4.94
N LEU A 62 -9.75 0.64 4.51
CA LEU A 62 -8.64 0.51 3.58
C LEU A 62 -7.36 0.20 4.36
N VAL A 63 -6.78 -0.96 4.10
CA VAL A 63 -5.69 -1.50 4.90
C VAL A 63 -4.49 -1.77 4.02
N SER A 64 -3.33 -1.27 4.44
CA SER A 64 -2.06 -1.53 3.80
C SER A 64 -1.37 -2.69 4.49
N VAL A 65 -1.09 -3.73 3.72
CA VAL A 65 -0.35 -4.91 4.15
C VAL A 65 1.01 -4.87 3.49
N ASN A 66 2.07 -4.89 4.30
CA ASN A 66 3.42 -5.02 3.77
C ASN A 66 3.66 -6.49 3.38
N LEU A 67 3.79 -6.75 2.07
CA LEU A 67 4.01 -8.11 1.57
C LEU A 67 5.48 -8.56 1.62
N HIS A 68 6.40 -7.67 1.98
CA HIS A 68 7.84 -7.95 1.99
C HIS A 68 8.30 -8.68 3.26
N GLU A 69 7.68 -8.42 4.42
CA GLU A 69 8.09 -8.99 5.70
C GLU A 69 7.10 -10.09 6.14
N ILE A 70 7.27 -11.30 5.60
CA ILE A 70 6.49 -12.50 5.99
C ILE A 70 6.58 -12.77 7.51
N HIS A 71 7.59 -12.23 8.18
CA HIS A 71 7.84 -12.42 9.62
C HIS A 71 7.34 -11.28 10.52
N ASN A 72 6.88 -10.16 9.94
CA ASN A 72 6.28 -9.03 10.65
C ASN A 72 5.04 -8.61 9.86
N ASN A 73 3.94 -9.35 10.05
CA ASN A 73 2.62 -9.05 9.49
C ASN A 73 2.06 -7.72 10.05
N MET A 74 2.73 -6.62 9.73
CA MET A 74 2.33 -5.29 10.12
C MET A 74 1.20 -4.86 9.18
N VAL A 75 -0.01 -5.01 9.68
CA VAL A 75 -1.23 -4.55 9.04
C VAL A 75 -1.46 -3.11 9.51
N LYS A 76 -1.41 -2.16 8.59
CA LYS A 76 -1.68 -0.75 8.89
C LYS A 76 -3.02 -0.36 8.30
N VAL A 77 -3.99 -0.01 9.15
CA VAL A 77 -5.21 0.66 8.68
C VAL A 77 -4.80 2.04 8.18
N THR A 78 -5.04 2.29 6.89
CA THR A 78 -4.66 3.55 6.23
C THR A 78 -5.79 4.55 6.23
N ASN A 79 -7.03 4.07 6.09
CA ASN A 79 -8.22 4.90 6.09
C ASN A 79 -9.45 4.05 6.46
N GLN A 80 -10.45 4.66 7.09
CA GLN A 80 -11.79 4.11 7.25
C GLN A 80 -12.72 4.81 6.26
N PHE A 81 -13.62 4.05 5.61
CA PHE A 81 -14.66 4.64 4.78
C PHE A 81 -15.81 5.11 5.67
N SER A 82 -16.12 6.40 5.63
CA SER A 82 -17.31 6.94 6.29
C SER A 82 -18.53 6.66 5.43
N LEU A 83 -19.28 5.61 5.78
CA LEU A 83 -20.50 5.21 5.11
C LEU A 83 -21.71 5.69 5.92
N LYS A 84 -22.40 6.69 5.40
CA LYS A 84 -23.64 7.22 5.98
C LYS A 84 -24.81 6.87 5.08
N GLU A 85 -25.93 6.56 5.69
CA GLU A 85 -27.15 6.35 4.94
C GLU A 85 -27.65 7.70 4.39
N PRO A 86 -27.80 7.88 3.06
CA PRO A 86 -28.16 9.18 2.49
C PRO A 86 -29.57 9.65 2.89
N LEU A 87 -30.43 8.71 3.28
CA LEU A 87 -31.84 8.95 3.60
C LEU A 87 -32.08 9.08 5.11
N SER A 88 -31.10 8.74 5.95
CA SER A 88 -31.21 8.89 7.40
C SER A 88 -31.05 10.35 7.79
N LYS A 89 -31.92 10.83 8.70
CA LYS A 89 -31.74 12.15 9.33
C LYS A 89 -30.62 12.13 10.39
N SER A 90 -30.22 10.94 10.83
CA SER A 90 -29.06 10.76 11.70
C SER A 90 -27.77 10.86 10.89
N SER A 91 -26.74 11.44 11.49
CA SER A 91 -25.38 11.43 10.96
C SER A 91 -24.61 10.17 11.42
N GLU A 92 -25.31 9.15 11.90
CA GLU A 92 -24.70 7.91 12.38
C GLU A 92 -24.15 7.11 11.20
N GLU A 93 -23.04 6.43 11.45
CA GLU A 93 -22.35 5.62 10.45
C GLU A 93 -23.01 4.25 10.40
N VAL A 94 -23.26 3.75 9.19
CA VAL A 94 -23.98 2.50 8.98
C VAL A 94 -23.10 1.30 9.34
N ASP A 95 -23.64 0.38 10.12
CA ASP A 95 -22.96 -0.86 10.48
C ASP A 95 -23.07 -1.87 9.32
N ILE A 96 -21.92 -2.26 8.78
CA ILE A 96 -21.82 -3.20 7.65
C ILE A 96 -21.62 -4.63 8.15
N CYS A 97 -22.38 -5.58 7.59
CA CYS A 97 -22.28 -7.01 7.88
C CYS A 97 -21.38 -7.75 6.91
N ASP A 98 -21.59 -7.56 5.60
CA ASP A 98 -20.80 -8.22 4.56
C ASP A 98 -20.35 -7.24 3.47
N ILE A 99 -19.28 -7.62 2.78
CA ILE A 99 -18.73 -6.88 1.65
C ILE A 99 -18.50 -7.84 0.48
N PHE A 100 -19.04 -7.49 -0.68
CA PHE A 100 -18.79 -8.15 -1.95
C PHE A 100 -18.18 -7.16 -2.94
N HIS A 101 -17.25 -7.62 -3.77
CA HIS A 101 -16.61 -6.76 -4.77
C HIS A 101 -16.88 -7.27 -6.19
N CYS A 102 -17.08 -6.35 -7.14
CA CYS A 102 -17.20 -6.67 -8.57
C CYS A 102 -16.72 -5.46 -9.39
N ASP A 103 -15.66 -5.65 -10.20
CA ASP A 103 -15.14 -4.64 -11.14
C ASP A 103 -14.97 -3.20 -10.57
N GLY A 104 -14.50 -3.11 -9.32
CA GLY A 104 -14.27 -1.83 -8.63
C GLY A 104 -15.49 -1.26 -7.91
N LEU A 105 -16.63 -1.96 -7.95
CA LEU A 105 -17.80 -1.70 -7.10
C LEU A 105 -17.72 -2.55 -5.83
N LEU A 106 -18.27 -2.00 -4.75
CA LEU A 106 -18.46 -2.69 -3.47
C LEU A 106 -19.94 -2.71 -3.14
N LEU A 107 -20.49 -3.91 -2.97
CA LEU A 107 -21.80 -4.12 -2.37
C LEU A 107 -21.58 -4.38 -0.88
N CYS A 108 -22.19 -3.55 -0.04
CA CYS A 108 -22.16 -3.70 1.42
C CYS A 108 -23.57 -4.02 1.89
N THR A 109 -23.73 -5.00 2.78
CA THR A 109 -25.02 -5.31 3.42
C THR A 109 -25.04 -4.77 4.84
N THR A 110 -26.22 -4.37 5.32
CA THR A 110 -26.41 -3.86 6.68
C THR A 110 -27.22 -4.86 7.51
N LYS A 111 -27.26 -4.68 8.84
CA LYS A 111 -28.10 -5.53 9.70
C LYS A 111 -29.60 -5.36 9.45
N ASP A 112 -30.02 -4.20 8.94
CA ASP A 112 -31.42 -3.91 8.69
C ASP A 112 -31.94 -4.63 7.42
N ASP A 113 -31.04 -5.21 6.63
CA ASP A 113 -31.35 -5.95 5.40
C ASP A 113 -31.53 -7.48 5.61
N ILE A 114 -31.40 -7.99 6.85
CA ILE A 114 -31.53 -9.41 7.23
C ILE A 114 -32.74 -9.63 8.14
#